data_AF-A0A6M3J5L9-F1
#
_entry.id   AF-A0A6M3J5L9-F1
#
_cell.length_a   1.000
_cell.length_b   1.000
_cell.length_c   1.000
_cell.angle_alpha   90.00
_cell.angle_beta   90.00
_cell.angle_gamma   90.00
#
_symmetry.space_group_name_H-M   'P 1'
#
loop_
_entity.id
_entity.type
_entity.pdbx_description
1 polymer ?
#
loop_
_entity_poly.entity_id
_entity_poly.type
_entity_poly.pdbx_seq_one_letter_code
_entity_poly.pdbx_strand_id
1 'polypeptide(L)'
;MKLILPNGRGKKREESLAHFSATILEYNRQASQRMSSRGWCYFLEGFNALTKGDFNKTQKAINECRKNGYLPIDFVAEDPKRSWSGVEHPTSDTPEAYLRQWLKGALEAEEYYIPNWWEDEKHYIQMMVEKIDLVNMFKPICREYHIPIVNAGGWYDIMERAIAARRFKDAEDNGLTPVILYFGDLDPYGLAISDFLKKNFYTIRQGTQWDPSNMIVERFGLNFEFIEEQGLTWIDNLESGSGKNMADMDNTIMRVYMAEYGEKKCEANAVMRASARPAAIQLCRATIEGYLGEDALNRFAGKRQIIRDRLENFREETGLGEAVKKALDIIDSQEPD
;
A
#
# COMPACT_ATOMS: atom_id res chain seq x y z
N MET A 1 1.55 26.27 9.73
CA MET A 1 1.42 27.24 8.62
C MET A 1 -0.01 27.16 8.11
N LYS A 2 -0.76 28.27 7.96
CA LYS A 2 -2.18 28.16 7.56
C LYS A 2 -2.29 28.03 6.04
N LEU A 3 -2.98 27.00 5.55
CA LEU A 3 -3.25 26.85 4.12
C LEU A 3 -4.37 27.81 3.72
N ILE A 4 -4.14 28.63 2.70
CA ILE A 4 -5.17 29.52 2.14
C ILE A 4 -5.64 28.94 0.81
N LEU A 5 -6.92 28.58 0.74
CA LEU A 5 -7.50 28.04 -0.49
C LEU A 5 -7.57 29.12 -1.58
N PRO A 6 -7.26 28.77 -2.84
CA PRO A 6 -7.30 29.74 -3.93
C PRO A 6 -8.67 30.38 -4.11
N ASN A 7 -8.72 31.68 -4.35
CA ASN A 7 -9.95 32.43 -4.59
C ASN A 7 -9.78 33.44 -5.76
N GLY A 8 -10.81 34.24 -6.05
CA GLY A 8 -10.76 35.28 -7.09
C GLY A 8 -10.90 34.76 -8.53
N ARG A 9 -10.66 35.66 -9.50
CA ARG A 9 -10.70 35.42 -10.96
C ARG A 9 -9.55 36.17 -11.65
N GLY A 10 -9.16 35.73 -12.85
CA GLY A 10 -8.10 36.36 -13.65
C GLY A 10 -6.77 36.44 -12.89
N LYS A 11 -6.09 37.59 -12.95
CA LYS A 11 -4.79 37.80 -12.27
C LYS A 11 -4.82 37.50 -10.76
N LYS A 12 -5.91 37.84 -10.06
CA LYS A 12 -6.05 37.52 -8.63
C LYS A 12 -6.09 36.00 -8.37
N ARG A 13 -6.64 35.22 -9.31
CA ARG A 13 -6.66 33.76 -9.22
C ARG A 13 -5.25 33.20 -9.38
N GLU A 14 -4.50 33.69 -10.35
CA GLU A 14 -3.11 33.30 -10.62
C GLU A 14 -2.20 33.55 -9.41
N GLU A 15 -2.26 34.75 -8.83
CA GLU A 15 -1.51 35.10 -7.61
C GLU A 15 -1.89 34.19 -6.44
N SER A 16 -3.19 33.90 -6.29
CA SER A 16 -3.70 33.02 -5.23
C SER A 16 -3.27 31.56 -5.41
N LEU A 17 -3.22 31.05 -6.66
CA LEU A 17 -2.70 29.72 -6.98
C LEU A 17 -1.19 29.62 -6.73
N ALA A 18 -0.42 30.66 -7.04
CA ALA A 18 1.02 30.70 -6.78
C ALA A 18 1.33 30.67 -5.28
N HIS A 19 0.55 31.42 -4.47
CA HIS A 19 0.70 31.37 -3.02
C HIS A 19 0.31 30.01 -2.43
N PHE A 20 -0.78 29.42 -2.93
CA PHE A 20 -1.20 28.08 -2.54
C PHE A 20 -0.15 27.03 -2.91
N SER A 21 0.41 27.05 -4.13
CA SER A 21 1.42 26.09 -4.54
C SER A 21 2.72 26.22 -3.74
N ALA A 22 3.16 27.44 -3.44
CA ALA A 22 4.32 27.68 -2.56
C ALA A 22 4.10 27.07 -1.16
N THR A 23 2.88 27.22 -0.61
CA THR A 23 2.50 26.61 0.67
C THR A 23 2.53 25.09 0.62
N ILE A 24 1.97 24.50 -0.44
CA ILE A 24 1.96 23.05 -0.67
C ILE A 24 3.40 22.51 -0.82
N LEU A 25 4.28 23.22 -1.51
CA LEU A 25 5.68 22.83 -1.67
C LEU A 25 6.46 22.86 -0.34
N GLU A 26 6.12 23.76 0.59
CA GLU A 26 6.71 23.73 1.93
C GLU A 26 6.27 22.48 2.70
N TYR A 27 4.98 22.13 2.64
CA TYR A 27 4.50 20.88 3.23
C TYR A 27 5.12 19.64 2.57
N ASN A 28 5.44 19.70 1.27
CA ASN A 28 6.10 18.62 0.54
C ASN A 28 7.48 18.27 1.09
N ARG A 29 8.18 19.20 1.72
CA ARG A 29 9.45 18.91 2.41
C ARG A 29 9.28 17.95 3.59
N GLN A 30 8.08 17.87 4.15
CA GLN A 30 7.75 16.98 5.26
C GLN A 30 7.10 15.66 4.79
N ALA A 31 6.72 15.58 3.51
CA ALA A 31 6.16 14.37 2.92
C ALA A 31 7.28 13.39 2.60
N SER A 32 7.10 12.13 2.99
CA SER A 32 8.11 11.08 2.76
C SER A 32 8.06 10.45 1.36
N GLN A 33 6.98 10.67 0.61
CA GLN A 33 6.79 10.20 -0.76
C GLN A 33 5.65 10.99 -1.44
N ARG A 34 5.54 10.84 -2.78
CA ARG A 34 4.39 11.36 -3.53
C ARG A 34 3.12 10.64 -3.08
N MET A 35 2.03 11.40 -3.01
CA MET A 35 0.71 10.90 -2.61
C MET A 35 -0.35 11.34 -3.62
N SER A 36 -1.51 10.68 -3.58
CA SER A 36 -2.64 11.11 -4.41
C SER A 36 -3.12 12.53 -4.05
N SER A 37 -3.90 13.17 -4.91
CA SER A 37 -4.49 14.50 -4.59
C SER A 37 -5.36 14.48 -3.33
N ARG A 38 -6.02 13.34 -3.06
CA ARG A 38 -6.79 13.13 -1.83
C ARG A 38 -5.88 12.79 -0.64
N GLY A 39 -4.82 12.00 -0.85
CA GLY A 39 -3.77 11.75 0.13
C GLY A 39 -3.18 13.04 0.70
N TRP A 40 -2.95 14.03 -0.18
CA TRP A 40 -2.54 15.38 0.21
C TRP A 40 -3.52 16.07 1.17
N CYS A 41 -4.82 15.85 1.01
CA CYS A 41 -5.81 16.43 1.90
C CYS A 41 -5.71 15.82 3.30
N TYR A 42 -5.60 14.48 3.41
CA TYR A 42 -5.39 13.81 4.70
C TYR A 42 -4.07 14.23 5.36
N PHE A 43 -3.01 14.35 4.57
CA PHE A 43 -1.72 14.81 5.07
C PHE A 43 -1.79 16.22 5.65
N LEU A 44 -2.44 17.16 4.95
CA LEU A 44 -2.63 18.54 5.40
C LEU A 44 -3.62 18.67 6.57
N GLU A 45 -4.67 17.84 6.60
CA GLU A 45 -5.57 17.72 7.77
C GLU A 45 -4.77 17.30 9.00
N GLY A 46 -3.81 16.38 8.84
CA GLY A 46 -2.87 16.02 9.89
C GLY A 46 -2.00 17.18 10.40
N PHE A 47 -1.89 18.30 9.70
CA PHE A 47 -1.24 19.52 10.21
C PHE A 47 -2.23 20.56 10.76
N ASN A 48 -3.51 20.21 10.90
CA ASN A 48 -4.61 21.13 11.15
C ASN A 48 -4.63 22.31 10.15
N ALA A 49 -4.10 22.09 8.93
CA ALA A 49 -4.01 23.11 7.91
C ALA A 49 -5.33 23.28 7.13
N LEU A 50 -6.19 22.26 7.17
CA LEU A 50 -7.52 22.22 6.55
C LEU A 50 -8.41 21.22 7.29
N THR A 51 -9.72 21.21 6.97
CA THR A 51 -10.70 20.24 7.47
C THR A 51 -11.22 19.35 6.34
N LYS A 52 -11.89 18.23 6.67
CA LYS A 52 -12.55 17.35 5.67
C LYS A 52 -13.50 18.10 4.72
N GLY A 53 -14.17 19.14 5.20
CA GLY A 53 -15.03 19.99 4.36
C GLY A 53 -14.31 20.67 3.19
N ASP A 54 -13.00 20.89 3.29
CA ASP A 54 -12.19 21.56 2.27
C ASP A 54 -11.59 20.61 1.23
N PHE A 55 -11.65 19.29 1.42
CA PHE A 55 -10.97 18.29 0.58
C PHE A 55 -11.29 18.44 -0.91
N ASN A 56 -12.55 18.72 -1.24
CA ASN A 56 -12.96 18.88 -2.64
C ASN A 56 -12.35 20.14 -3.27
N LYS A 57 -12.24 21.24 -2.52
CA LYS A 57 -11.63 22.49 -2.99
C LYS A 57 -10.12 22.33 -3.11
N THR A 58 -9.48 21.70 -2.12
CA THR A 58 -8.03 21.44 -2.12
C THR A 58 -7.62 20.53 -3.28
N GLN A 59 -8.33 19.43 -3.53
CA GLN A 59 -8.05 18.56 -4.69
C GLN A 59 -8.17 19.31 -6.02
N LYS A 60 -9.20 20.15 -6.17
CA LYS A 60 -9.36 20.99 -7.36
C LYS A 60 -8.20 21.98 -7.50
N ALA A 61 -7.81 22.64 -6.42
CA ALA A 61 -6.70 23.58 -6.39
C ALA A 61 -5.36 22.93 -6.75
N ILE A 62 -5.04 21.76 -6.17
CA ILE A 62 -3.82 21.00 -6.52
C ILE A 62 -3.80 20.67 -8.01
N ASN A 63 -4.91 20.18 -8.55
CA ASN A 63 -5.00 19.85 -9.97
C ASN A 63 -4.95 21.08 -10.88
N GLU A 64 -5.50 22.22 -10.47
CA GLU A 64 -5.40 23.49 -11.21
C GLU A 64 -3.96 24.02 -11.21
N CYS A 65 -3.27 23.96 -10.07
CA CYS A 65 -1.84 24.30 -10.00
C CYS A 65 -0.99 23.41 -10.91
N ARG A 66 -1.25 22.10 -10.98
CA ARG A 66 -0.58 21.18 -11.91
C ARG A 66 -0.84 21.52 -13.38
N LYS A 67 -2.10 21.80 -13.73
CA LYS A 67 -2.49 22.19 -15.09
C LYS A 67 -1.83 23.48 -15.54
N ASN A 68 -1.67 24.44 -14.63
CA ASN A 68 -1.14 25.77 -14.93
C ASN A 68 0.39 25.88 -14.70
N GLY A 69 1.07 24.79 -14.35
CA GLY A 69 2.53 24.76 -14.15
C GLY A 69 3.03 25.35 -12.83
N TYR A 70 2.15 25.72 -11.89
CA TYR A 70 2.54 26.15 -10.54
C TYR A 70 3.03 24.99 -9.66
N LEU A 71 2.62 23.76 -10.00
CA LEU A 71 3.16 22.51 -9.47
C LEU A 71 3.58 21.63 -10.66
N PRO A 72 4.63 20.81 -10.52
CA PRO A 72 5.00 19.82 -11.55
C PRO A 72 3.81 18.94 -11.95
N ILE A 73 3.73 18.55 -13.22
CA ILE A 73 2.59 17.73 -13.70
C ILE A 73 2.51 16.39 -12.96
N ASP A 74 3.65 15.84 -12.57
CA ASP A 74 3.85 14.59 -11.84
C ASP A 74 3.94 14.77 -10.31
N PHE A 75 3.49 15.93 -9.78
CA PHE A 75 3.54 16.25 -8.35
C PHE A 75 2.78 15.25 -7.46
N VAL A 76 1.66 14.71 -7.94
CA VAL A 76 0.90 13.67 -7.23
C VAL A 76 1.24 12.29 -7.79
N ALA A 77 1.03 11.25 -6.98
CA ALA A 77 1.17 9.88 -7.43
C ALA A 77 0.22 9.57 -8.60
N GLU A 78 0.69 8.77 -9.55
CA GLU A 78 -0.12 8.30 -10.67
C GLU A 78 -1.28 7.42 -10.18
N ASP A 79 -2.43 7.50 -10.85
CA ASP A 79 -3.60 6.68 -10.54
C ASP A 79 -3.58 5.41 -11.42
N PRO A 80 -3.15 4.25 -10.89
CA PRO A 80 -3.07 3.02 -11.67
C PRO A 80 -4.44 2.56 -12.19
N LYS A 81 -5.56 3.06 -11.65
CA LYS A 81 -6.91 2.74 -12.15
C LYS A 81 -7.23 3.41 -13.50
N ARG A 82 -6.41 4.37 -13.93
CA ARG A 82 -6.65 5.18 -15.14
C ARG A 82 -5.53 5.04 -16.17
N SER A 83 -4.70 4.01 -16.05
CA SER A 83 -3.68 3.70 -17.04
C SER A 83 -4.32 3.25 -18.36
N TRP A 84 -3.76 3.72 -19.47
CA TRP A 84 -4.18 3.29 -20.80
C TRP A 84 -3.86 1.81 -20.99
N SER A 85 -4.85 1.02 -21.38
CA SER A 85 -4.66 -0.40 -21.74
C SER A 85 -4.36 -0.53 -23.24
N GLY A 86 -3.49 -1.46 -23.62
CA GLY A 86 -3.14 -1.69 -25.02
C GLY A 86 -2.19 -0.64 -25.62
N VAL A 87 -1.45 0.09 -24.77
CA VAL A 87 -0.34 0.93 -25.26
C VAL A 87 0.79 0.01 -25.68
N GLU A 88 1.02 -0.08 -26.99
CA GLU A 88 2.20 -0.74 -27.53
C GLU A 88 3.37 0.24 -27.52
N HIS A 89 4.50 -0.21 -26.99
CA HIS A 89 5.78 0.49 -27.09
C HIS A 89 6.62 -0.27 -28.11
N PRO A 90 6.85 0.29 -29.31
CA PRO A 90 7.68 -0.37 -30.31
C PRO A 90 9.07 -0.64 -29.74
N THR A 91 9.51 -1.89 -29.82
CA THR A 91 10.88 -2.27 -29.48
C THR A 91 11.84 -1.53 -30.40
N SER A 92 12.80 -0.80 -29.83
CA SER A 92 13.87 -0.14 -30.58
C SER A 92 15.00 -1.07 -31.00
N ASP A 93 15.07 -2.24 -30.36
CA ASP A 93 16.12 -3.23 -30.52
C ASP A 93 15.91 -4.07 -31.78
N THR A 94 16.98 -4.65 -32.32
CA THR A 94 16.87 -5.67 -33.37
C THR A 94 16.20 -6.94 -32.82
N PRO A 95 15.62 -7.81 -33.67
CA PRO A 95 15.06 -9.09 -33.23
C PRO A 95 16.03 -9.94 -32.40
N GLU A 96 17.31 -9.95 -32.77
CA GLU A 96 18.39 -10.66 -32.06
C GLU A 96 18.69 -10.04 -30.69
N ALA A 97 18.78 -8.71 -30.61
CA ALA A 97 18.97 -8.00 -29.35
C ALA A 97 17.76 -8.17 -28.41
N TYR A 98 16.54 -8.24 -28.96
CA TYR A 98 15.34 -8.57 -28.18
C TYR A 98 15.36 -10.02 -27.68
N LEU A 99 15.76 -10.98 -28.52
CA LEU A 99 15.93 -12.39 -28.13
C LEU A 99 16.95 -12.55 -26.98
N ARG A 100 18.01 -11.73 -26.97
CA ARG A 100 19.02 -11.69 -25.90
C ARG A 100 18.40 -11.63 -24.51
N GLN A 101 17.35 -10.81 -24.33
CA GLN A 101 16.68 -10.63 -23.04
C GLN A 101 16.02 -11.93 -22.55
N TRP A 102 15.40 -12.69 -23.45
CA TRP A 102 14.79 -13.98 -23.15
C TRP A 102 15.81 -15.06 -22.86
N LEU A 103 16.93 -15.06 -23.57
CA LEU A 103 18.06 -15.97 -23.32
C LEU A 103 18.70 -15.70 -21.96
N LYS A 104 18.87 -14.44 -21.56
CA LYS A 104 19.28 -14.07 -20.20
C LYS A 104 18.25 -14.53 -19.16
N GLY A 105 16.96 -14.29 -19.43
CA GLY A 105 15.88 -14.78 -18.57
C GLY A 105 15.85 -16.30 -18.40
N ALA A 106 16.24 -17.07 -19.43
CA ALA A 106 16.38 -18.51 -19.32
C ALA A 106 17.53 -18.95 -18.39
N LEU A 107 18.61 -18.15 -18.29
CA LEU A 107 19.72 -18.41 -17.36
C LEU A 107 19.41 -17.99 -15.93
N GLU A 108 18.41 -17.12 -15.73
CA GLU A 108 18.00 -16.57 -14.42
C GLU A 108 16.58 -17.04 -14.02
N ALA A 109 16.07 -18.11 -14.65
CA ALA A 109 14.71 -18.60 -14.48
C ALA A 109 14.34 -18.87 -13.00
N GLU A 110 15.33 -19.26 -12.20
CA GLU A 110 15.25 -19.42 -10.74
C GLU A 110 14.70 -18.20 -10.01
N GLU A 111 14.98 -16.98 -10.48
CA GLU A 111 14.56 -15.74 -9.82
C GLU A 111 13.07 -15.44 -10.09
N TYR A 112 12.55 -15.91 -11.22
CA TYR A 112 11.17 -15.71 -11.66
C TYR A 112 10.22 -16.81 -11.16
N TYR A 113 10.75 -17.99 -10.84
CA TYR A 113 9.95 -19.06 -10.24
C TYR A 113 9.45 -18.64 -8.85
N ILE A 114 8.16 -18.83 -8.56
CA ILE A 114 7.55 -18.50 -7.27
C ILE A 114 7.35 -19.81 -6.50
N PRO A 115 8.21 -20.15 -5.51
CA PRO A 115 7.97 -21.29 -4.64
C PRO A 115 6.74 -21.06 -3.75
N ASN A 116 6.30 -22.14 -3.10
CA ASN A 116 5.42 -22.03 -1.97
C ASN A 116 6.19 -21.45 -0.76
N TRP A 117 6.22 -20.12 -0.65
CA TRP A 117 6.83 -19.41 0.47
C TRP A 117 6.24 -19.80 1.82
N TRP A 118 5.01 -20.30 1.85
CA TRP A 118 4.25 -20.62 3.05
C TRP A 118 4.36 -22.08 3.50
N GLU A 119 5.09 -22.92 2.76
CA GLU A 119 5.43 -24.28 3.22
C GLU A 119 6.14 -24.23 4.58
N ASP A 120 5.79 -25.09 5.53
CA ASP A 120 6.29 -25.12 6.91
C ASP A 120 6.01 -23.86 7.77
N GLU A 121 5.29 -22.88 7.25
CA GLU A 121 4.81 -21.75 8.04
C GLU A 121 3.54 -22.12 8.83
N LYS A 122 3.21 -21.34 9.86
CA LYS A 122 1.99 -21.54 10.66
C LYS A 122 0.84 -20.63 10.25
N HIS A 123 1.16 -19.48 9.65
CA HIS A 123 0.22 -18.41 9.37
C HIS A 123 0.30 -18.01 7.90
N TYR A 124 -0.85 -17.77 7.28
CA TYR A 124 -0.94 -17.15 5.96
C TYR A 124 -1.46 -15.72 6.11
N ILE A 125 -0.62 -14.76 5.73
CA ILE A 125 -0.87 -13.34 6.00
C ILE A 125 -1.35 -12.63 4.74
N GLN A 126 -2.42 -11.84 4.86
CA GLN A 126 -2.80 -10.81 3.89
C GLN A 126 -2.85 -9.46 4.59
N MET A 127 -2.40 -8.39 3.92
CA MET A 127 -2.42 -7.04 4.47
C MET A 127 -3.51 -6.17 3.85
N MET A 128 -4.25 -5.47 4.71
CA MET A 128 -5.27 -4.50 4.34
C MET A 128 -4.94 -3.15 4.94
N VAL A 129 -5.03 -2.10 4.15
CA VAL A 129 -4.82 -0.73 4.63
C VAL A 129 -5.97 0.17 4.22
N GLU A 130 -6.33 1.12 5.08
CA GLU A 130 -7.48 1.98 4.84
C GLU A 130 -7.24 2.97 3.68
N LYS A 131 -6.03 3.51 3.56
CA LYS A 131 -5.67 4.59 2.64
C LYS A 131 -4.69 4.10 1.57
N ILE A 132 -4.86 4.55 0.32
CA ILE A 132 -4.08 4.05 -0.82
C ILE A 132 -2.59 4.37 -0.69
N ASP A 133 -2.25 5.53 -0.10
CA ASP A 133 -0.86 5.94 0.07
C ASP A 133 -0.09 5.00 1.02
N LEU A 134 -0.79 4.32 1.94
CA LEU A 134 -0.22 3.30 2.84
C LEU A 134 0.13 2.02 2.08
N VAL A 135 -0.59 1.68 1.00
CA VAL A 135 -0.21 0.55 0.14
C VAL A 135 1.18 0.80 -0.41
N ASN A 136 1.43 2.00 -0.96
CA ASN A 136 2.74 2.36 -1.50
C ASN A 136 3.83 2.33 -0.43
N MET A 137 3.49 2.72 0.81
CA MET A 137 4.44 2.70 1.93
C MET A 137 4.83 1.28 2.37
N PHE A 138 3.86 0.36 2.52
CA PHE A 138 4.09 -0.99 3.05
C PHE A 138 4.35 -2.06 1.99
N LYS A 139 4.04 -1.80 0.71
CA LYS A 139 4.28 -2.75 -0.40
C LYS A 139 5.73 -3.23 -0.50
N PRO A 140 6.77 -2.40 -0.29
CA PRO A 140 8.15 -2.89 -0.26
C PRO A 140 8.37 -3.97 0.80
N ILE A 141 7.90 -3.75 2.03
CA ILE A 141 8.00 -4.71 3.14
C ILE A 141 7.20 -5.98 2.79
N CYS A 142 5.95 -5.82 2.36
CA CYS A 142 5.11 -6.95 1.99
C CYS A 142 5.72 -7.81 0.88
N ARG A 143 6.46 -7.19 -0.07
CA ARG A 143 7.17 -7.92 -1.13
C ARG A 143 8.30 -8.78 -0.59
N GLU A 144 9.05 -8.30 0.42
CA GLU A 144 10.12 -9.07 1.06
C GLU A 144 9.58 -10.36 1.72
N TYR A 145 8.39 -10.30 2.34
CA TYR A 145 7.75 -11.46 2.97
C TYR A 145 6.69 -12.14 2.10
N HIS A 146 6.59 -11.79 0.81
CA HIS A 146 5.62 -12.35 -0.13
C HIS A 146 4.13 -12.22 0.30
N ILE A 147 3.81 -11.19 1.06
CA ILE A 147 2.47 -10.87 1.57
C ILE A 147 1.69 -10.05 0.52
N PRO A 148 0.48 -10.47 0.11
CA PRO A 148 -0.38 -9.62 -0.70
C PRO A 148 -0.93 -8.45 0.14
N ILE A 149 -0.94 -7.26 -0.45
CA ILE A 149 -1.45 -6.04 0.18
C ILE A 149 -2.52 -5.37 -0.70
N VAL A 150 -3.57 -4.85 -0.08
CA VAL A 150 -4.65 -4.12 -0.77
C VAL A 150 -5.13 -2.90 0.02
N ASN A 151 -5.64 -1.91 -0.70
CA ASN A 151 -6.40 -0.83 -0.10
C ASN A 151 -7.85 -1.27 0.14
N ALA A 152 -8.29 -1.33 1.38
CA ALA A 152 -9.63 -1.76 1.77
C ALA A 152 -10.71 -0.67 1.61
N GLY A 153 -10.39 0.45 0.95
CA GLY A 153 -11.02 1.75 1.09
C GLY A 153 -12.55 1.74 1.23
N GLY A 154 -13.05 2.40 2.28
CA GLY A 154 -14.46 2.77 2.45
C GLY A 154 -15.44 1.61 2.66
N TRP A 155 -15.63 0.75 1.66
CA TRP A 155 -16.46 -0.45 1.71
C TRP A 155 -15.95 -1.46 0.67
N TYR A 156 -15.55 -2.63 1.16
CA TYR A 156 -14.92 -3.72 0.39
C TYR A 156 -15.84 -4.26 -0.71
N ASP A 157 -15.39 -4.21 -1.96
CA ASP A 157 -16.10 -4.85 -3.06
C ASP A 157 -16.25 -6.37 -2.79
N ILE A 158 -17.38 -6.94 -3.21
CA ILE A 158 -17.67 -8.35 -2.96
C ILE A 158 -16.64 -9.26 -3.62
N MET A 159 -16.13 -8.89 -4.80
CA MET A 159 -15.14 -9.69 -5.52
C MET A 159 -13.78 -9.65 -4.82
N GLU A 160 -13.35 -8.49 -4.33
CA GLU A 160 -12.10 -8.37 -3.57
C GLU A 160 -12.12 -9.24 -2.31
N ARG A 161 -13.25 -9.26 -1.57
CA ARG A 161 -13.41 -10.17 -0.42
C ARG A 161 -13.39 -11.63 -0.87
N ALA A 162 -14.06 -11.97 -1.97
CA ALA A 162 -14.05 -13.33 -2.49
C ALA A 162 -12.65 -13.80 -2.93
N ILE A 163 -11.83 -12.91 -3.49
CA ILE A 163 -10.42 -13.19 -3.84
C ILE A 163 -9.61 -13.47 -2.56
N ALA A 164 -9.75 -12.63 -1.54
CA ALA A 164 -9.05 -12.84 -0.27
C ALA A 164 -9.49 -14.14 0.42
N ALA A 165 -10.79 -14.44 0.43
CA ALA A 165 -11.36 -15.65 1.00
C ALA A 165 -10.87 -16.91 0.30
N ARG A 166 -10.72 -16.91 -1.04
CA ARG A 166 -10.16 -18.05 -1.79
C ARG A 166 -8.73 -18.36 -1.34
N ARG A 167 -7.87 -17.34 -1.22
CA ARG A 167 -6.50 -17.53 -0.72
C ARG A 167 -6.47 -18.07 0.71
N PHE A 168 -7.36 -17.61 1.58
CA PHE A 168 -7.45 -18.12 2.94
C PHE A 168 -7.96 -19.55 3.01
N LYS A 169 -8.93 -19.91 2.17
CA LYS A 169 -9.38 -21.29 2.02
C LYS A 169 -8.23 -22.20 1.59
N ASP A 170 -7.51 -21.81 0.53
CA ASP A 170 -6.36 -22.58 0.04
C ASP A 170 -5.27 -22.70 1.13
N ALA A 171 -5.04 -21.64 1.91
CA ALA A 171 -4.09 -21.67 3.02
C ALA A 171 -4.51 -22.63 4.15
N GLU A 172 -5.77 -22.60 4.57
CA GLU A 172 -6.30 -23.53 5.58
C GLU A 172 -6.24 -24.99 5.13
N ASP A 173 -6.53 -25.25 3.84
CA ASP A 173 -6.41 -26.59 3.25
C ASP A 173 -4.95 -27.10 3.29
N ASN A 174 -3.97 -26.19 3.41
CA ASN A 174 -2.54 -26.49 3.62
C ASN A 174 -2.11 -26.41 5.11
N GLY A 175 -3.05 -26.32 6.05
CA GLY A 175 -2.77 -26.30 7.49
C GLY A 175 -2.31 -24.94 8.06
N LEU A 176 -2.41 -23.86 7.28
CA LEU A 176 -2.05 -22.51 7.71
C LEU A 176 -3.24 -21.81 8.37
N THR A 177 -2.98 -20.97 9.37
CA THR A 177 -4.01 -20.12 9.97
C THR A 177 -4.14 -18.78 9.22
N PRO A 178 -5.34 -18.41 8.74
CA PRO A 178 -5.58 -17.11 8.09
C PRO A 178 -5.37 -15.91 9.01
N VAL A 179 -4.54 -14.96 8.58
CA VAL A 179 -4.29 -13.70 9.29
C VAL A 179 -4.52 -12.52 8.35
N ILE A 180 -5.34 -11.56 8.78
CA ILE A 180 -5.42 -10.22 8.20
C ILE A 180 -4.67 -9.26 9.10
N LEU A 181 -3.62 -8.63 8.56
CA LEU A 181 -3.02 -7.44 9.18
C LEU A 181 -3.72 -6.19 8.66
N TYR A 182 -4.21 -5.35 9.56
CA TYR A 182 -4.93 -4.13 9.22
C TYR A 182 -4.22 -2.88 9.76
N PHE A 183 -4.01 -1.89 8.89
CA PHE A 183 -3.56 -0.54 9.28
C PHE A 183 -4.56 0.53 8.82
N GLY A 184 -5.12 1.28 9.78
CA GLY A 184 -6.12 2.31 9.50
C GLY A 184 -6.17 3.40 10.54
N ASP A 185 -7.16 4.27 10.42
CA ASP A 185 -7.33 5.45 11.26
C ASP A 185 -7.51 5.04 12.74
N LEU A 186 -7.12 5.92 13.65
CA LEU A 186 -7.57 5.87 15.03
C LEU A 186 -8.78 6.79 15.17
N ASP A 187 -9.94 6.18 14.98
CA ASP A 187 -11.27 6.74 15.16
C ASP A 187 -12.23 5.62 15.68
N PRO A 188 -13.48 5.93 16.03
CA PRO A 188 -14.40 4.94 16.59
C PRO A 188 -14.56 3.68 15.73
N TYR A 189 -14.67 3.82 14.41
CA TYR A 189 -14.90 2.70 13.49
C TYR A 189 -13.59 2.01 13.08
N GLY A 190 -12.49 2.75 13.07
CA GLY A 190 -11.14 2.23 12.87
C GLY A 190 -10.73 1.26 13.99
N LEU A 191 -11.13 1.49 15.24
CA LEU A 191 -10.90 0.54 16.34
C LEU A 191 -11.81 -0.69 16.26
N ALA A 192 -13.06 -0.52 15.82
CA ALA A 192 -14.02 -1.61 15.66
C ALA A 192 -13.85 -2.41 14.36
N ILE A 193 -12.84 -2.10 13.54
CA ILE A 193 -12.68 -2.66 12.19
C ILE A 193 -12.54 -4.18 12.17
N SER A 194 -11.93 -4.78 13.20
CA SER A 194 -11.74 -6.23 13.29
C SER A 194 -13.07 -6.98 13.28
N ASP A 195 -14.06 -6.48 14.02
CA ASP A 195 -15.40 -7.07 14.07
C ASP A 195 -16.14 -6.88 12.74
N PHE A 196 -16.02 -5.69 12.15
CA PHE A 196 -16.61 -5.41 10.84
C PHE A 196 -16.03 -6.27 9.73
N LEU A 197 -14.70 -6.46 9.69
CA LEU A 197 -14.03 -7.31 8.71
C LEU A 197 -14.50 -8.77 8.84
N LYS A 198 -14.48 -9.32 10.05
CA LYS A 198 -14.99 -10.68 10.29
C LYS A 198 -16.43 -10.83 9.82
N LYS A 199 -17.32 -9.90 10.23
CA LYS A 199 -18.72 -9.89 9.80
C LYS A 199 -18.85 -9.82 8.27
N ASN A 200 -18.05 -8.99 7.61
CA ASN A 200 -18.06 -8.83 6.16
C ASN A 200 -17.64 -10.12 5.43
N PHE A 201 -16.69 -10.88 5.95
CA PHE A 201 -16.36 -12.20 5.40
C PHE A 201 -17.46 -13.22 5.66
N TYR A 202 -18.10 -13.19 6.84
CA TYR A 202 -19.26 -14.05 7.11
C TYR A 202 -20.39 -13.83 6.12
N THR A 203 -20.61 -12.59 5.66
CA THR A 203 -21.69 -12.32 4.68
C THR A 203 -21.49 -13.02 3.33
N ILE A 204 -20.26 -13.39 2.97
CA ILE A 204 -19.95 -14.06 1.69
C ILE A 204 -19.60 -15.54 1.84
N ARG A 205 -19.61 -16.08 3.07
CA ARG A 205 -19.26 -17.47 3.40
C ARG A 205 -19.90 -18.50 2.47
N GLN A 206 -21.18 -18.34 2.15
CA GLN A 206 -21.90 -19.28 1.28
C GLN A 206 -21.36 -19.28 -0.15
N GLY A 207 -21.07 -18.09 -0.70
CA GLY A 207 -20.56 -17.94 -2.06
C GLY A 207 -19.08 -18.35 -2.19
N THR A 208 -18.29 -18.19 -1.14
CA THR A 208 -16.87 -18.57 -1.13
C THR A 208 -16.61 -19.98 -0.61
N GLN A 209 -17.62 -20.62 0.01
CA GLN A 209 -17.49 -21.92 0.68
C GLN A 209 -16.31 -21.95 1.68
N TRP A 210 -16.14 -20.84 2.39
CA TRP A 210 -15.06 -20.64 3.35
C TRP A 210 -15.64 -20.05 4.64
N ASP A 211 -15.31 -20.66 5.78
CA ASP A 211 -15.77 -20.23 7.10
C ASP A 211 -14.69 -19.36 7.77
N PRO A 212 -14.93 -18.05 7.98
CA PRO A 212 -13.93 -17.14 8.53
C PRO A 212 -13.76 -17.24 10.05
N SER A 213 -14.33 -18.26 10.71
CA SER A 213 -14.28 -18.41 12.18
C SER A 213 -12.87 -18.49 12.74
N ASN A 214 -11.95 -19.15 12.04
CA ASN A 214 -10.55 -19.29 12.45
C ASN A 214 -9.67 -18.10 12.01
N MET A 215 -10.23 -17.14 11.27
CA MET A 215 -9.48 -15.98 10.79
C MET A 215 -9.12 -15.06 11.95
N ILE A 216 -7.83 -14.73 12.02
CA ILE A 216 -7.30 -13.71 12.91
C ILE A 216 -7.33 -12.36 12.17
N VAL A 217 -7.80 -11.31 12.85
CA VAL A 217 -7.69 -9.94 12.37
C VAL A 217 -6.89 -9.16 13.38
N GLU A 218 -5.70 -8.75 13.00
CA GLU A 218 -4.82 -7.92 13.82
C GLU A 218 -4.78 -6.50 13.27
N ARG A 219 -5.39 -5.58 14.02
CA ARG A 219 -5.20 -4.16 13.81
C ARG A 219 -3.88 -3.76 14.49
N PHE A 220 -2.83 -3.59 13.71
CA PHE A 220 -1.50 -3.31 14.23
C PHE A 220 -1.16 -1.81 14.31
N GLY A 221 -2.00 -0.96 13.69
CA GLY A 221 -1.92 0.49 13.81
C GLY A 221 -3.04 1.20 13.07
N LEU A 222 -3.19 2.51 13.20
CA LEU A 222 -2.44 3.43 14.04
C LEU A 222 -2.91 3.32 15.51
N ASN A 223 -2.01 3.05 16.47
CA ASN A 223 -2.36 2.88 17.90
C ASN A 223 -2.07 4.16 18.71
N PHE A 224 -2.72 4.31 19.86
CA PHE A 224 -2.58 5.50 20.72
C PHE A 224 -1.12 5.72 21.14
N GLU A 225 -0.44 4.67 21.59
CA GLU A 225 0.96 4.73 22.02
C GLU A 225 1.86 5.20 20.88
N PHE A 226 1.65 4.69 19.67
CA PHE A 226 2.40 5.10 18.49
C PHE A 226 2.17 6.58 18.16
N ILE A 227 0.93 7.08 18.30
CA ILE A 227 0.61 8.50 18.07
C ILE A 227 1.40 9.38 19.04
N GLU A 228 1.38 9.04 20.33
CA GLU A 228 2.05 9.81 21.37
C GLU A 228 3.59 9.74 21.21
N GLU A 229 4.15 8.55 21.01
CA GLU A 229 5.59 8.35 20.84
C GLU A 229 6.17 9.08 19.61
N GLN A 230 5.43 9.09 18.51
CA GLN A 230 5.86 9.73 17.27
C GLN A 230 5.43 11.21 17.16
N GLY A 231 4.75 11.74 18.20
CA GLY A 231 4.26 13.11 18.22
C GLY A 231 3.31 13.44 17.06
N LEU A 232 2.45 12.49 16.69
CA LEU A 232 1.48 12.69 15.62
C LEU A 232 0.36 13.61 16.10
N THR A 233 -0.17 14.39 15.16
CA THR A 233 -1.17 15.41 15.49
C THR A 233 -2.55 14.78 15.64
N TRP A 234 -3.19 15.09 16.77
CA TRP A 234 -4.61 14.86 16.99
C TRP A 234 -5.45 15.91 16.25
N ILE A 235 -6.56 15.45 15.67
CA ILE A 235 -7.59 16.29 15.07
C ILE A 235 -8.75 16.35 16.05
N ASP A 236 -9.04 17.53 16.59
CA ASP A 236 -10.07 17.76 17.62
C ASP A 236 -11.49 17.84 17.03
N ASN A 237 -11.91 16.78 16.33
CA ASN A 237 -13.30 16.51 15.93
C ASN A 237 -13.45 15.07 15.45
N LEU A 238 -14.70 14.62 15.31
CA LEU A 238 -15.07 13.35 14.65
C LEU A 238 -15.84 13.57 13.35
N GLU A 239 -15.47 14.61 12.57
CA GLU A 239 -16.12 14.88 11.29
C GLU A 239 -15.85 13.76 10.27
N SER A 240 -16.92 13.31 9.62
CA SER A 240 -16.89 12.37 8.50
C SER A 240 -16.77 13.09 7.16
N GLY A 241 -16.44 12.35 6.09
CA GLY A 241 -16.42 12.88 4.72
C GLY A 241 -17.78 13.39 4.21
N SER A 242 -18.87 13.11 4.93
CA SER A 242 -20.22 13.63 4.65
C SER A 242 -20.50 15.00 5.29
N GLY A 243 -19.55 15.54 6.07
CA GLY A 243 -19.74 16.77 6.85
C GLY A 243 -20.58 16.58 8.13
N LYS A 244 -20.99 15.34 8.44
CA LYS A 244 -21.62 15.00 9.72
C LYS A 244 -20.57 14.74 10.78
N ASN A 245 -20.81 15.25 11.98
CA ASN A 245 -20.05 14.87 13.17
C ASN A 245 -20.51 13.49 13.64
N MET A 246 -19.59 12.54 13.77
CA MET A 246 -19.93 11.20 14.26
C MET A 246 -20.17 11.20 15.78
N ALA A 247 -19.73 12.23 16.51
CA ALA A 247 -19.97 12.36 17.95
C ALA A 247 -21.47 12.36 18.30
N ASP A 248 -22.33 12.74 17.36
CA ASP A 248 -23.79 12.74 17.54
C ASP A 248 -24.42 11.33 17.49
N MET A 249 -23.64 10.30 17.12
CA MET A 249 -24.14 8.92 17.02
C MET A 249 -24.18 8.25 18.39
N ASP A 250 -25.38 7.91 18.86
CA ASP A 250 -25.55 7.17 20.11
C ASP A 250 -25.47 5.65 19.90
N ASN A 251 -24.25 5.10 19.88
CA ASN A 251 -24.01 3.65 19.84
C ASN A 251 -22.84 3.24 20.74
N THR A 252 -22.73 1.95 21.05
CA THR A 252 -21.69 1.41 21.95
C THR A 252 -20.27 1.75 21.50
N ILE A 253 -20.00 1.66 20.18
CA ILE A 253 -18.68 1.97 19.61
C ILE A 253 -18.29 3.42 19.94
N MET A 254 -19.21 4.35 19.72
CA MET A 254 -19.00 5.77 20.00
C MET A 254 -18.83 6.03 21.50
N ARG A 255 -19.68 5.45 22.36
CA ARG A 255 -19.60 5.66 23.82
C ARG A 255 -18.26 5.17 24.39
N VAL A 256 -17.80 4.00 23.97
CA VAL A 256 -16.51 3.45 24.42
C VAL A 256 -15.37 4.33 23.95
N TYR A 257 -15.36 4.70 22.66
CA TYR A 257 -14.32 5.57 22.12
C TYR A 257 -14.25 6.93 22.81
N MET A 258 -15.40 7.59 22.98
CA MET A 258 -15.49 8.91 23.60
C MET A 258 -15.05 8.90 25.06
N ALA A 259 -15.29 7.81 25.79
CA ALA A 259 -14.84 7.67 27.18
C ALA A 259 -13.31 7.58 27.29
N GLU A 260 -12.64 7.02 26.29
CA GLU A 260 -11.19 6.77 26.32
C GLU A 260 -10.38 7.90 25.66
N TYR A 261 -10.83 8.37 24.49
CA TYR A 261 -10.06 9.32 23.67
C TYR A 261 -10.72 10.70 23.58
N GLY A 262 -12.03 10.81 23.87
CA GLY A 262 -12.80 12.05 23.65
C GLY A 262 -13.04 12.33 22.16
N GLU A 263 -13.45 13.56 21.84
CA GLU A 263 -13.83 13.97 20.48
C GLU A 263 -12.61 14.32 19.61
N LYS A 264 -11.70 13.36 19.45
CA LYS A 264 -10.51 13.50 18.62
C LYS A 264 -10.22 12.24 17.83
N LYS A 265 -9.47 12.37 16.75
CA LYS A 265 -9.03 11.27 15.88
C LYS A 265 -7.60 11.49 15.39
N CYS A 266 -6.99 10.43 14.87
CA CYS A 266 -5.76 10.53 14.11
C CYS A 266 -5.88 9.72 12.81
N GLU A 267 -5.67 10.38 11.67
CA GLU A 267 -5.72 9.73 10.36
C GLU A 267 -4.46 8.89 10.13
N ALA A 268 -4.62 7.72 9.52
CA ALA A 268 -3.52 6.80 9.23
C ALA A 268 -2.45 7.41 8.33
N ASN A 269 -2.82 8.36 7.45
CA ASN A 269 -1.86 9.13 6.64
C ASN A 269 -0.88 9.97 7.48
N ALA A 270 -1.10 10.16 8.80
CA ALA A 270 -0.17 10.87 9.66
C ALA A 270 1.23 10.25 9.67
N VAL A 271 1.34 8.93 9.45
CA VAL A 271 2.64 8.23 9.35
C VAL A 271 3.41 8.53 8.06
N MET A 272 2.79 9.22 7.10
CA MET A 272 3.44 9.64 5.85
C MET A 272 4.42 10.80 6.08
N ARG A 273 4.44 11.39 7.28
CA ARG A 273 5.46 12.36 7.70
C ARG A 273 6.83 11.68 7.70
N ALA A 274 7.85 12.38 7.23
CA ALA A 274 9.21 11.88 7.21
C ALA A 274 9.71 11.41 8.60
N SER A 275 9.29 12.06 9.68
CA SER A 275 9.66 11.71 11.06
C SER A 275 9.06 10.39 11.55
N ALA A 276 7.83 10.06 11.14
CA ALA A 276 7.09 8.90 11.66
C ALA A 276 7.18 7.67 10.76
N ARG A 277 7.53 7.85 9.47
CA ARG A 277 7.60 6.75 8.50
C ARG A 277 8.57 5.62 8.92
N PRO A 278 9.80 5.88 9.40
CA PRO A 278 10.69 4.80 9.81
C PRO A 278 10.10 3.93 10.91
N ALA A 279 9.48 4.54 11.92
CA ALA A 279 8.80 3.83 13.01
C ALA A 279 7.60 3.01 12.49
N ALA A 280 6.81 3.54 11.55
CA ALA A 280 5.69 2.81 10.96
C ALA A 280 6.14 1.60 10.13
N ILE A 281 7.25 1.74 9.40
CA ILE A 281 7.89 0.62 8.67
C ILE A 281 8.35 -0.45 9.65
N GLN A 282 9.00 -0.06 10.76
CA GLN A 282 9.46 -1.00 11.77
C GLN A 282 8.29 -1.71 12.46
N LEU A 283 7.22 -0.98 12.81
CA LEU A 283 6.00 -1.55 13.39
C LEU A 283 5.38 -2.60 12.46
N CYS A 284 5.29 -2.30 11.17
CA CYS A 284 4.80 -3.23 10.15
C CYS A 284 5.66 -4.51 10.07
N ARG A 285 6.99 -4.36 10.03
CA ARG A 285 7.92 -5.49 10.01
C ARG A 285 7.80 -6.36 11.27
N ALA A 286 7.85 -5.74 12.45
CA ALA A 286 7.73 -6.44 13.73
C ALA A 286 6.41 -7.19 13.86
N THR A 287 5.31 -6.63 13.34
CA THR A 287 4.01 -7.31 13.30
C THR A 287 4.06 -8.56 12.43
N ILE A 288 4.63 -8.47 11.23
CA ILE A 288 4.79 -9.62 10.32
C ILE A 288 5.67 -10.70 10.96
N GLU A 289 6.81 -10.30 11.55
CA GLU A 289 7.75 -11.19 12.23
C GLU A 289 7.15 -11.80 13.51
N GLY A 290 6.17 -11.16 14.14
CA GLY A 290 5.41 -11.78 15.24
C GLY A 290 4.67 -13.05 14.83
N TYR A 291 4.24 -13.14 13.57
CA TYR A 291 3.57 -14.33 13.01
C TYR A 291 4.49 -15.32 12.32
N LEU A 292 5.54 -14.82 11.65
CA LEU A 292 6.47 -15.65 10.87
C LEU A 292 7.76 -15.98 11.62
N GLY A 293 8.09 -15.28 12.69
CA GLY A 293 9.42 -15.33 13.33
C GLY A 293 10.44 -14.41 12.64
N GLU A 294 11.43 -13.97 13.41
CA GLU A 294 12.49 -13.05 12.94
C GLU A 294 13.39 -13.67 11.86
N ASP A 295 13.48 -14.99 11.79
CA ASP A 295 14.27 -15.73 10.81
C ASP A 295 13.50 -16.05 9.51
N ALA A 296 12.26 -15.57 9.34
CA ALA A 296 11.43 -15.87 8.17
C ALA A 296 12.11 -15.55 6.83
N LEU A 297 12.80 -14.40 6.74
CA LEU A 297 13.54 -14.04 5.52
C LEU A 297 14.70 -15.00 5.24
N ASN A 298 15.34 -15.55 6.28
CA ASN A 298 16.40 -16.54 6.09
C ASN A 298 15.81 -17.86 5.58
N ARG A 299 14.65 -18.30 6.10
CA ARG A 299 13.96 -19.49 5.59
C ARG A 299 13.52 -19.32 4.13
N PHE A 300 12.99 -18.16 3.77
CA PHE A 300 12.61 -17.86 2.40
C PHE A 300 13.84 -17.80 1.48
N ALA A 301 14.93 -17.17 1.90
CA ALA A 301 16.19 -17.21 1.16
C ALA A 301 16.68 -18.65 0.93
N GLY A 302 16.53 -19.53 1.93
CA GLY A 302 16.82 -20.96 1.80
C GLY A 302 15.98 -21.65 0.72
N LYS A 303 14.66 -21.40 0.68
CA LYS A 303 13.77 -21.93 -0.37
C LYS A 303 14.18 -21.47 -1.76
N ARG A 304 14.58 -20.20 -1.90
CA ARG A 304 15.12 -19.66 -3.17
C ARG A 304 16.42 -20.37 -3.55
N GLN A 305 17.31 -20.62 -2.59
CA GLN A 305 18.57 -21.29 -2.85
C GLN A 305 18.36 -22.73 -3.35
N ILE A 306 17.40 -23.48 -2.78
CA ILE A 306 17.05 -24.82 -3.28
C ILE A 306 16.65 -24.79 -4.76
N ILE A 307 15.92 -23.76 -5.20
CA ILE A 307 15.52 -23.61 -6.60
C ILE A 307 16.72 -23.28 -7.49
N ARG A 308 17.60 -22.39 -7.04
CA ARG A 308 18.86 -22.05 -7.74
C ARG A 308 19.68 -23.30 -7.99
N ASP A 309 19.95 -24.06 -6.94
CA ASP A 309 20.76 -25.29 -7.01
C ASP A 309 20.11 -26.31 -7.97
N ARG A 310 18.78 -26.46 -7.90
CA ARG A 310 18.05 -27.39 -8.79
C ARG A 310 18.14 -26.99 -10.26
N LEU A 311 17.98 -25.71 -10.59
CA LEU A 311 18.06 -25.25 -11.97
C LEU A 311 19.49 -25.18 -12.49
N GLU A 312 20.46 -24.90 -11.62
CA GLU A 312 21.88 -25.00 -11.94
C GLU A 312 22.25 -26.44 -12.32
N ASN A 313 21.94 -27.42 -11.47
CA ASN A 313 22.17 -28.84 -11.77
C ASN A 313 21.50 -29.26 -13.08
N PHE A 314 20.24 -28.85 -13.29
CA PHE A 314 19.53 -29.15 -14.54
C PHE A 314 20.22 -28.55 -15.78
N ARG A 315 20.75 -27.33 -15.69
CA ARG A 315 21.50 -26.70 -16.78
C ARG A 315 22.82 -27.40 -17.08
N GLU A 316 23.51 -27.87 -16.04
CA GLU A 316 24.75 -28.65 -16.19
C GLU A 316 24.49 -30.01 -16.84
N GLU A 317 23.51 -30.76 -16.34
CA GLU A 317 23.15 -32.09 -16.85
C GLU A 317 22.70 -32.06 -18.33
N THR A 318 22.02 -30.98 -18.73
CA THR A 318 21.46 -30.86 -20.09
C THR A 318 22.38 -30.12 -21.07
N GLY A 319 23.46 -29.47 -20.58
CA GLY A 319 24.28 -28.57 -21.38
C GLY A 319 23.56 -27.28 -21.83
N LEU A 320 22.37 -27.00 -21.30
CA LEU A 320 21.55 -25.85 -21.68
C LEU A 320 22.29 -24.53 -21.43
N GLY A 321 23.00 -24.43 -20.31
CA GLY A 321 23.74 -23.22 -19.95
C GLY A 321 24.80 -22.85 -20.99
N GLU A 322 25.56 -23.84 -21.49
CA GLU A 322 26.57 -23.64 -22.54
C GLU A 322 25.93 -23.27 -23.87
N ALA A 323 24.84 -23.95 -24.25
CA ALA A 323 24.12 -23.68 -25.49
C ALA A 323 23.57 -22.24 -25.53
N VAL A 324 22.98 -21.77 -24.43
CA VAL A 324 22.45 -20.41 -24.32
C VAL A 324 23.57 -19.38 -24.29
N LYS A 325 24.67 -19.61 -23.55
CA LYS A 325 25.84 -18.71 -23.54
C LYS A 325 26.44 -18.56 -24.94
N LYS A 326 26.61 -19.66 -25.68
CA LYS A 326 27.08 -19.61 -27.07
C LYS A 326 26.17 -18.79 -27.98
N ALA A 327 24.86 -18.89 -27.81
CA ALA A 327 23.91 -18.08 -28.57
C ALA A 327 24.03 -16.59 -28.21
N LEU A 328 24.20 -16.27 -26.92
CA LEU A 328 24.45 -14.91 -26.44
C LEU A 328 25.76 -14.34 -27.01
N ASP A 329 26.85 -15.10 -27.02
CA ASP A 329 28.14 -14.66 -27.58
C ASP A 329 28.04 -14.31 -29.07
N ILE A 330 27.24 -15.06 -29.84
CA ILE A 330 26.99 -14.78 -31.26
C ILE A 330 26.23 -13.45 -31.42
N ILE A 331 25.17 -13.23 -30.62
CA ILE A 331 24.40 -11.99 -30.64
C ILE A 331 25.32 -10.81 -30.30
N ASP A 332 26.11 -10.94 -29.23
CA ASP A 332 27.01 -9.90 -28.73
C ASP A 332 28.12 -9.57 -29.74
N SER A 333 28.56 -10.54 -30.54
CA SER A 333 29.54 -10.32 -31.61
C SER A 333 28.99 -9.62 -32.86
N GLN A 334 27.66 -9.52 -32.98
CA GLN A 334 26.97 -8.94 -34.14
C GLN A 334 26.40 -7.55 -33.86
N GLU A 335 26.37 -7.10 -32.61
CA GLU A 335 26.02 -5.72 -32.25
C GLU A 335 27.21 -4.79 -32.57
N PRO A 336 27.06 -3.80 -33.48
CA PRO A 336 28.04 -2.72 -33.58
C PRO A 336 27.93 -1.80 -32.36
N ASP A 337 29.08 -1.35 -31.84
CA ASP A 337 29.23 -0.39 -30.73
C ASP A 337 28.26 0.81 -30.79
#